data_AF-A0A7C3FC13-F1
#
_entry.id   AF-A0A7C3FC13-F1
#
_cell.length_a   1.000
_cell.length_b   1.000
_cell.length_c   1.000
_cell.angle_alpha   90.00
_cell.angle_beta   90.00
_cell.angle_gamma   90.00
#
_symmetry.space_group_name_H-M   'P 1'
#
loop_
_entity.id
_entity.type
_entity.pdbx_description
1 polymer ?
#
loop_
_entity_poly.entity_id
_entity_poly.type
_entity_poly.pdbx_seq_one_letter_code
_entity_poly.pdbx_strand_id
1 'polypeptide(L)' 'MEALDEAASELQSEAVLLFLPPSLAQHVSTWRSVGYRPQTIQSLDVRAWQDAARESMPRGTSLWFKRLREDRVLRPL' A
#
# COMPACT_ATOMS: atom_id res chain seq x y z
N MET A 1 -11.24 9.05 -8.08
CA MET A 1 -10.14 8.38 -7.35
C MET A 1 -9.78 9.15 -6.07
N GLU A 2 -10.71 9.95 -5.51
CA GLU A 2 -10.45 10.76 -4.30
C GLU A 2 -10.88 10.03 -3.02
N ALA A 3 -11.95 9.24 -3.07
CA ALA A 3 -12.53 8.59 -1.89
C ALA A 3 -11.57 7.70 -1.09
N LEU A 4 -10.62 7.02 -1.75
CA LEU A 4 -9.65 6.17 -1.05
C LEU A 4 -8.60 7.00 -0.31
N ASP A 5 -8.08 8.03 -0.97
CA ASP A 5 -7.06 8.90 -0.38
C ASP A 5 -7.68 9.78 0.73
N GLU A 6 -8.94 10.19 0.58
CA GLU A 6 -9.74 10.92 1.59
C GLU A 6 -10.03 10.05 2.82
N ALA A 7 -10.59 8.84 2.64
CA ALA A 7 -10.84 7.92 3.74
C ALA A 7 -9.55 7.53 4.48
N ALA A 8 -8.45 7.36 3.74
CA ALA A 8 -7.16 7.06 4.35
C ALA A 8 -6.57 8.26 5.12
N SER A 9 -6.84 9.48 4.68
CA SER A 9 -6.49 10.71 5.39
C SER A 9 -7.24 10.82 6.72
N GLU A 10 -8.56 10.60 6.72
CA GLU A 10 -9.42 10.63 7.91
C GLU A 10 -9.01 9.59 8.96
N LEU A 11 -8.69 8.37 8.51
CA LEU A 11 -8.22 7.27 9.36
C LEU A 11 -6.76 7.43 9.81
N GLN A 12 -6.10 8.50 9.39
CA GLN A 12 -4.68 8.76 9.64
C GLN A 12 -3.75 7.62 9.18
N SER A 13 -4.15 6.90 8.14
CA SER A 13 -3.42 5.76 7.61
C SER A 13 -2.03 6.18 7.11
N GLU A 14 -1.02 5.38 7.47
CA GLU A 14 0.37 5.63 7.08
C GLU A 14 0.71 5.00 5.71
N ALA A 15 -0.02 3.96 5.32
CA ALA A 15 0.14 3.23 4.07
C ALA A 15 -1.16 2.54 3.63
N VAL A 16 -1.22 2.18 2.34
CA VAL A 16 -2.27 1.33 1.77
C VAL A 16 -1.66 0.03 1.25
N LEU A 17 -2.26 -1.09 1.65
CA LEU A 17 -1.99 -2.42 1.13
C LEU A 17 -3.11 -2.82 0.17
N LEU A 18 -2.77 -3.10 -1.09
CA LEU A 18 -3.68 -3.63 -2.09
C LEU A 18 -3.33 -5.09 -2.39
N PHE A 19 -4.32 -5.97 -2.35
CA PHE A 19 -4.18 -7.38 -2.70
C PHE A 19 -4.88 -7.64 -4.03
N LEU A 20 -4.11 -7.80 -5.10
CA LEU A 20 -4.65 -7.90 -6.45
C LEU A 20 -4.60 -9.34 -6.97
N PRO A 21 -5.69 -9.88 -7.53
CA PRO A 21 -5.62 -11.14 -8.29
C PRO A 21 -4.75 -10.95 -9.55
N PRO A 22 -4.23 -12.04 -10.15
CA PRO A 22 -3.27 -11.96 -11.26
C PRO A 22 -3.80 -11.18 -12.47
N SER A 23 -5.10 -11.29 -12.75
CA SER A 23 -5.78 -10.58 -13.85
C SER A 23 -5.72 -9.05 -13.71
N LEU A 24 -5.62 -8.52 -12.48
CA LEU A 24 -5.46 -7.09 -12.22
C LEU A 24 -4.00 -6.72 -12.01
N ALA A 25 -3.22 -7.58 -11.36
CA ALA A 25 -1.81 -7.34 -11.07
C ALA A 25 -0.94 -7.22 -12.33
N GLN A 26 -1.36 -7.82 -13.46
CA GLN A 26 -0.66 -7.72 -14.75
C GLN A 26 -0.57 -6.28 -15.29
N HIS A 27 -1.47 -5.37 -14.88
CA HIS A 27 -1.51 -3.97 -15.34
C HIS A 27 -0.50 -3.08 -14.61
N VAL A 28 0.77 -3.48 -14.62
CA VAL A 28 1.84 -2.88 -13.79
C VAL A 28 2.00 -1.38 -14.01
N SER A 29 1.95 -0.92 -15.27
CA SER A 29 2.09 0.50 -15.61
C SER A 29 1.00 1.36 -14.98
N THR A 30 -0.25 0.90 -15.02
CA THR A 30 -1.42 1.58 -14.45
C THR A 30 -1.28 1.73 -12.94
N TRP A 31 -0.89 0.67 -12.24
CA TRP A 31 -0.70 0.75 -10.79
C TRP A 31 0.49 1.63 -10.42
N ARG A 32 1.56 1.59 -11.22
CA ARG A 32 2.72 2.45 -11.01
C ARG A 32 2.42 3.93 -11.23
N SER A 33 1.52 4.27 -12.17
CA SER A 33 1.14 5.66 -12.43
C SER A 33 0.30 6.27 -11.31
N VAL A 34 -0.37 5.45 -10.50
CA VAL A 34 -1.13 5.90 -9.31
C VAL A 34 -0.36 5.69 -7.99
N GLY A 35 0.95 5.43 -8.07
CA GLY A 35 1.84 5.42 -6.91
C GLY A 35 1.97 4.07 -6.18
N TYR A 36 1.34 3.01 -6.67
CA TYR A 36 1.53 1.67 -6.09
C TYR A 36 2.77 0.99 -6.67
N ARG A 37 3.43 0.19 -5.83
CA ARG A 37 4.56 -0.66 -6.20
C ARG A 37 4.31 -2.10 -5.74
N PRO A 38 4.63 -3.11 -6.58
CA PRO A 38 4.54 -4.49 -6.13
C PRO A 38 5.57 -4.72 -5.02
N GLN A 39 5.18 -5.40 -3.95
CA GLN A 39 6.02 -5.67 -2.78
C GLN A 39 5.80 -7.12 -2.32
N THR A 40 6.76 -7.65 -1.56
CA THR A 40 6.55 -8.85 -0.77
C THR A 40 6.24 -8.46 0.67
N ILE A 41 5.66 -9.37 1.45
CA ILE A 41 5.45 -9.11 2.88
C ILE A 41 6.79 -8.83 3.58
N GLN A 42 7.87 -9.50 3.18
CA GLN A 42 9.18 -9.33 3.80
C GLN A 42 9.85 -7.98 3.47
N SER A 43 9.46 -7.33 2.36
CA SER A 43 10.04 -6.05 1.95
C SER A 43 9.33 -4.83 2.53
N LEU A 44 8.30 -5.01 3.37
CA LEU A 44 7.69 -3.92 4.13
C LEU A 44 8.55 -3.58 5.36
N ASP A 45 9.02 -2.34 5.45
CA ASP A 45 9.96 -1.90 6.50
C ASP A 45 9.36 -1.85 7.91
N VAL A 46 8.03 -1.72 8.02
CA VAL A 46 7.32 -1.61 9.30
C VAL A 46 6.63 -2.93 9.64
N ARG A 47 6.94 -3.48 10.82
CA ARG A 47 6.38 -4.75 11.32
C ARG A 47 4.86 -4.78 11.31
N ALA A 48 4.20 -3.69 11.73
CA ALA A 48 2.75 -3.61 11.72
C ALA A 48 2.15 -3.79 10.31
N TRP A 49 2.81 -3.29 9.25
CA TRP A 49 2.36 -3.50 7.88
C TRP A 49 2.58 -4.95 7.43
N GLN A 50 3.68 -5.59 7.85
CA GLN A 50 3.89 -7.01 7.58
C GLN A 50 2.80 -7.87 8.22
N ASP A 51 2.46 -7.60 9.47
CA ASP A 51 1.46 -8.38 10.22
C ASP A 51 0.07 -8.16 9.62
N ALA A 52 -0.32 -6.92 9.32
CA ALA A 52 -1.56 -6.62 8.61
C ALA A 52 -1.65 -7.33 7.24
N ALA A 53 -0.55 -7.39 6.49
CA ALA A 53 -0.49 -8.12 5.24
C ALA A 53 -0.66 -9.64 5.43
N ARG A 54 0.00 -10.24 6.43
CA ARG A 54 -0.14 -11.69 6.72
C ARG A 54 -1.56 -12.06 7.11
N GLU A 55 -2.23 -11.21 7.88
CA GLU A 55 -3.59 -11.45 8.38
C GLU A 55 -4.65 -11.24 7.28
N SER A 56 -4.42 -10.30 6.36
CA SER A 56 -5.44 -9.86 5.40
C SER A 56 -5.28 -10.42 3.99
N MET A 57 -4.09 -10.90 3.62
CA MET A 57 -3.77 -11.26 2.23
C MET A 57 -4.50 -12.54 1.78
N PRO A 58 -5.41 -12.44 0.78
CA PRO A 58 -6.07 -13.62 0.25
C PRO A 58 -5.10 -14.49 -0.57
N ARG A 59 -5.36 -15.80 -0.61
CA ARG A 59 -4.56 -16.73 -1.43
C ARG A 59 -4.60 -16.36 -2.90
N GLY A 60 -3.46 -16.48 -3.59
CA GLY A 60 -3.34 -16.21 -5.02
C GLY A 60 -3.35 -14.74 -5.41
N THR A 61 -3.32 -13.81 -4.45
CA THR A 61 -3.18 -12.38 -4.72
C THR A 61 -1.72 -11.95 -4.68
N SER A 62 -1.43 -10.78 -5.25
CA SER A 62 -0.15 -10.08 -5.16
C SER A 62 -0.31 -8.83 -4.29
N LEU A 63 0.68 -8.55 -3.45
CA LEU A 63 0.70 -7.34 -2.61
C LEU A 63 1.25 -6.15 -3.41
N TRP A 64 0.52 -5.04 -3.33
CA TRP A 64 0.89 -3.74 -3.86
C TRP A 64 0.82 -2.70 -2.74
N PHE A 65 1.83 -1.84 -2.66
CA PHE A 65 2.02 -0.91 -1.56
C PHE A 65 2.10 0.53 -2.05
N LYS A 66 1.43 1.45 -1.35
CA LYS A 66 1.57 2.91 -1.49
C LYS A 66 1.71 3.51 -0.08
N ARG A 67 2.82 4.22 0.18
CA ARG A 67 2.96 5.01 1.41
C ARG A 67 2.17 6.30 1.25
N LEU A 68 1.38 6.67 2.26
CA LEU A 68 0.53 7.86 2.21
C LEU A 68 1.17 9.09 2.84
N ARG A 69 2.13 8.89 3.76
CA ARG A 69 2.78 9.96 4.50
C ARG A 69 4.30 9.88 4.31
N GLU A 70 4.82 10.55 3.29
CA GLU A 70 6.24 10.92 3.21
C GLU A 70 6.49 12.32 3.81
N ASP A 71 5.53 13.23 3.71
CA ASP A 71 5.74 14.68 3.97
C ASP A 71 5.84 15.11 5.44
N ARG A 72 5.73 14.21 6.41
CA ARG A 72 5.87 14.56 7.84
C ARG A 72 7.25 14.28 8.44
N VAL A 73 8.21 13.80 7.64
CA VAL A 73 9.56 13.47 8.16
C VAL A 73 10.54 14.66 8.15
N LEU A 74 10.22 15.84 7.58
CA LEU A 74 11.23 16.91 7.43
C LEU A 74 10.82 18.32 7.89
N ARG A 75 10.51 18.48 9.19
CA ARG A 75 10.98 19.68 9.92
C ARG A 75 11.49 19.25 11.29
N PRO A 76 12.79 19.35 11.59
CA PRO A 76 13.25 19.39 12.96
C PRO A 76 12.65 20.63 13.63
N LEU A 77 12.14 20.48 14.85
CA LEU A 77 12.03 21.60 15.79
C LEU A 77 13.42 21.96 16.32
#